data_AF-A0A3M1L1U6-F1
#
_entry.id   AF-A0A3M1L1U6-F1
#
_cell.length_a   1.000
_cell.length_b   1.000
_cell.length_c   1.000
_cell.angle_alpha   90.00
_cell.angle_beta   90.00
_cell.angle_gamma   90.00
#
_symmetry.space_group_name_H-M   'P 1'
#
loop_
_entity.id
_entity.type
_entity.pdbx_description
1 polymer ?
#
loop_
_entity_poly.entity_id
_entity_poly.type
_entity_poly.pdbx_seq_one_letter_code
_entity_poly.pdbx_strand_id
1 'polypeptide(L)'
;LYIRRGFFFVEHLIFSFHTHSFFFLVFIAMILLGPLQPALVLPLLFLWLMLYFYLAMRRVYRQGWLKTLLKYVLLNGLYMFLFFFALGLTFLVSFALF
;
A
#
# COMPACT_ATOMS: atom_id res chain seq x y z
N LEU A 1 10.52 -6.36 -24.07
CA LEU A 1 11.31 -5.19 -24.49
C LEU A 1 11.83 -4.45 -23.24
N TYR A 2 12.95 -4.94 -22.71
CA TYR A 2 13.66 -4.48 -21.50
C TYR A 2 14.38 -3.14 -21.70
N ILE A 3 13.66 -2.06 -22.01
CA ILE A 3 14.37 -1.00 -22.73
C ILE A 3 15.18 -0.01 -21.90
N ARG A 4 14.96 0.24 -20.59
CA ARG A 4 15.83 1.26 -19.92
C ARG A 4 16.26 1.11 -18.46
N ARG A 5 15.74 0.19 -17.62
CA ARG A 5 16.34 -0.09 -16.30
C ARG A 5 16.00 -1.53 -15.90
N GLY A 6 17.02 -2.35 -15.68
CA GLY A 6 16.88 -3.74 -15.23
C GLY A 6 16.43 -3.77 -13.78
N PHE A 7 15.12 -3.63 -13.56
CA PHE A 7 14.53 -4.14 -12.33
C PHE A 7 13.99 -5.52 -12.65
N PHE A 8 14.56 -6.54 -12.01
CA PHE A 8 14.04 -7.89 -12.13
C PHE A 8 12.69 -7.96 -11.41
N PHE A 9 11.75 -8.75 -11.95
CA PHE A 9 10.46 -9.01 -11.28
C PHE A 9 10.65 -9.41 -9.81
N VAL A 10 11.72 -10.17 -9.53
CA VAL A 10 12.13 -10.59 -8.19
C VAL A 10 12.45 -9.40 -7.27
N GLU A 11 13.10 -8.34 -7.77
CA GLU A 11 13.43 -7.16 -6.94
C GLU A 11 12.17 -6.39 -6.55
N HIS A 12 11.20 -6.29 -7.48
CA HIS A 12 9.88 -5.73 -7.17
C HIS A 12 9.12 -6.60 -6.17
N LEU A 13 9.19 -7.91 -6.32
CA LEU A 13 8.54 -8.85 -5.42
C LEU A 13 9.12 -8.77 -4.00
N ILE A 14 10.45 -8.77 -3.87
CA ILE A 14 11.14 -8.61 -2.56
C ILE A 14 10.77 -7.27 -1.92
N PHE A 15 10.76 -6.18 -2.71
CA PHE A 15 10.35 -4.86 -2.22
C PHE A 15 8.90 -4.86 -1.71
N SER A 16 7.99 -5.46 -2.48
CA SER A 16 6.59 -5.60 -2.07
C SER A 16 6.48 -6.39 -0.76
N PHE A 17 7.15 -7.53 -0.64
CA PHE A 17 7.15 -8.31 0.59
C PHE A 17 7.68 -7.53 1.79
N HIS A 18 8.83 -6.85 1.65
CA HIS A 18 9.39 -6.05 2.74
C HIS A 18 8.43 -4.91 3.16
N THR A 19 7.84 -4.23 2.18
CA THR A 19 6.88 -3.16 2.43
C THR A 19 5.63 -3.68 3.14
N HIS A 20 5.07 -4.80 2.68
CA HIS A 20 3.90 -5.43 3.30
C HIS A 20 4.19 -5.92 4.72
N SER A 21 5.34 -6.58 4.95
CA SER A 21 5.76 -7.00 6.29
C SER A 21 5.88 -5.81 7.24
N PHE A 22 6.46 -4.69 6.78
CA PHE A 22 6.51 -3.46 7.56
C PHE A 22 5.12 -2.89 7.85
N PHE A 23 4.20 -2.93 6.87
CA PHE A 23 2.83 -2.49 7.07
C PHE A 23 2.12 -3.32 8.14
N PHE A 24 2.27 -4.64 8.10
CA PHE A 24 1.70 -5.51 9.13
C PHE A 24 2.26 -5.22 10.52
N LEU A 25 3.57 -4.97 10.65
CA LEU A 25 4.16 -4.56 11.92
C LEU A 25 3.56 -3.25 12.45
N VAL A 26 3.38 -2.25 11.58
CA VAL A 26 2.75 -0.98 11.96
C VAL A 26 1.28 -1.19 12.32
N PHE A 27 0.54 -2.04 11.60
CA PHE A 27 -0.85 -2.35 11.94
C PHE A 27 -0.97 -3.07 13.29
N ILE A 28 -0.06 -3.99 13.61
CA ILE A 28 0.01 -4.59 14.94
C ILE A 28 0.24 -3.49 15.99
N ALA A 29 1.18 -2.57 15.75
CA ALA A 29 1.42 -1.44 16.65
C ALA A 29 0.19 -0.53 16.80
N MET A 30 -0.56 -0.28 15.71
CA MET A 30 -1.82 0.47 15.76
C MET A 30 -2.89 -0.24 16.61
N ILE A 31 -2.99 -1.57 16.51
CA ILE A 31 -3.95 -2.35 17.32
C ILE A 31 -3.56 -2.30 18.80
N LEU A 32 -2.27 -2.40 19.13
CA LEU A 32 -1.77 -2.42 20.50
C LEU A 32 -1.80 -1.03 21.16
N LEU A 33 -1.40 0.02 20.43
CA LEU A 33 -1.27 1.38 20.96
C LEU A 33 -2.51 2.24 20.73
N GLY A 34 -3.35 1.88 19.76
CA GLY A 34 -4.57 2.59 19.41
C GLY A 34 -5.51 2.82 20.60
N PRO A 35 -5.75 1.84 21.49
CA PRO A 35 -6.61 2.04 22.66
C PRO A 35 -6.08 3.05 23.68
N LEU A 36 -4.77 3.32 23.72
CA LEU A 36 -4.17 4.23 24.72
C LEU A 36 -4.47 5.70 24.39
N GLN A 37 -4.24 6.10 23.14
CA GLN A 37 -4.41 7.48 22.66
C GLN A 37 -4.79 7.50 21.17
N PRO A 38 -6.02 7.07 20.82
CA PRO A 38 -6.41 6.82 19.43
C PRO A 38 -6.35 8.08 18.57
N ALA A 39 -6.71 9.23 19.14
CA ALA A 39 -6.77 10.51 18.43
C ALA A 39 -5.40 11.00 17.93
N LEU A 40 -4.30 10.54 18.51
CA LEU A 40 -2.95 10.94 18.13
C LEU A 40 -2.18 9.80 17.48
N VAL A 41 -2.23 8.60 18.08
CA VAL A 41 -1.43 7.44 17.65
C VAL A 41 -1.86 6.94 16.28
N LEU A 42 -3.16 6.77 16.04
CA LEU A 42 -3.68 6.23 14.78
C LEU A 42 -3.32 7.14 13.59
N PRO A 43 -3.69 8.45 13.57
CA PRO A 43 -3.37 9.30 12.43
C PRO A 43 -1.87 9.48 12.22
N LEU A 44 -1.08 9.54 13.31
CA LEU A 44 0.38 9.68 13.20
C LEU A 44 1.03 8.45 12.56
N LEU A 45 0.68 7.25 13.02
CA LEU A 45 1.19 6.00 12.44
C LEU A 45 0.71 5.81 11.00
N PHE A 46 -0.51 6.24 10.67
CA PHE A 46 -1.05 6.15 9.32
C PHE A 46 -0.32 7.10 8.36
N LEU A 47 -0.08 8.33 8.80
CA LEU A 47 0.70 9.32 8.05
C LEU A 47 2.14 8.85 7.86
N TRP A 48 2.74 8.27 8.91
CA TRP A 48 4.06 7.63 8.82
C TRP A 48 4.10 6.52 7.77
N LEU A 49 3.06 5.67 7.72
CA LEU A 49 2.93 4.59 6.75
C LEU A 49 2.90 5.12 5.31
N MET A 50 2.08 6.14 5.04
CA MET A 50 2.00 6.76 3.71
C MET A 50 3.32 7.39 3.29
N LEU A 51 3.97 8.12 4.20
CA LEU A 51 5.28 8.75 3.95
C LEU A 51 6.36 7.70 3.68
N TYR A 52 6.42 6.65 4.51
CA TYR A 52 7.35 5.54 4.33
C TYR A 52 7.16 4.90 2.96
N PHE A 53 5.93 4.58 2.57
CA PHE A 53 5.67 3.91 1.30
C PHE A 53 6.09 4.76 0.10
N TYR A 54 5.77 6.06 0.14
CA TYR A 54 6.18 7.00 -0.91
C TYR A 54 7.72 7.11 -1.00
N LEU A 55 8.40 7.24 0.14
CA LEU A 55 9.87 7.31 0.20
C LEU A 55 10.53 6.01 -0.25
N ALA A 56 9.97 4.86 0.12
CA ALA A 56 10.48 3.54 -0.25
C ALA A 56 10.37 3.33 -1.77
N MET A 57 9.23 3.67 -2.37
CA MET A 57 9.06 3.70 -3.83
C MET A 57 10.07 4.64 -4.51
N ARG A 58 10.30 5.84 -3.96
CA ARG A 58 11.30 6.75 -4.53
C ARG A 58 12.71 6.14 -4.49
N ARG A 59 13.09 5.52 -3.38
CA ARG A 59 14.43 4.90 -3.18
C ARG A 59 14.66 3.71 -4.10
N VAL A 60 13.68 2.81 -4.20
CA VAL A 60 13.81 1.58 -5.01
C VAL A 60 13.79 1.90 -6.50
N TYR A 61 12.82 2.69 -6.97
CA TYR A 61 12.68 2.97 -8.40
C TYR A 61 13.63 4.07 -8.90
N ARG A 62 14.24 4.86 -8.00
CA ARG A 62 15.17 5.98 -8.30
C ARG A 62 14.62 6.91 -9.40
N GLN A 63 13.34 7.27 -9.30
CA GLN A 63 12.64 8.13 -10.25
C GLN A 63 12.46 9.55 -9.68
N GLY A 64 12.18 10.52 -10.56
CA GLY A 64 11.86 11.89 -10.15
C GLY A 64 10.55 11.95 -9.35
N TRP A 65 10.41 12.94 -8.48
CA TRP A 65 9.30 13.09 -7.53
C TRP A 65 7.91 12.98 -8.19
N LEU A 66 7.69 13.69 -9.31
CA LEU A 66 6.42 13.64 -10.05
C LEU A 66 6.10 12.25 -10.60
N LYS A 67 7.11 11.50 -11.08
CA LYS A 67 6.92 10.14 -11.60
C LYS A 67 6.59 9.16 -10.48
N THR A 68 7.21 9.32 -9.31
CA THR A 68 6.90 8.52 -8.12
C THR A 68 5.49 8.80 -7.61
N LEU A 69 5.08 10.07 -7.56
CA LEU A 69 3.74 10.45 -7.13
C LEU A 69 2.66 9.91 -8.07
N LEU A 70 2.86 10.04 -9.39
CA LEU A 70 1.92 9.49 -10.37
C LEU A 70 1.77 7.97 -10.21
N LYS A 71 2.88 7.24 -10.09
CA LYS A 71 2.83 5.79 -9.85
C LYS A 71 2.17 5.42 -8.53
N TYR A 72 2.46 6.20 -7.48
CA TYR A 72 1.85 6.01 -6.17
C TYR A 72 0.33 6.15 -6.23
N VAL A 73 -0.18 7.21 -6.86
CA VAL A 73 -1.62 7.46 -7.02
C VAL A 73 -2.26 6.40 -7.92
N LEU A 74 -1.63 6.06 -9.04
CA LEU A 74 -2.15 5.01 -9.94
C LEU A 74 -2.22 3.65 -9.26
N LEU A 75 -1.19 3.27 -8.50
CA LEU A 75 -1.17 2.00 -7.79
C LEU A 75 -2.27 1.96 -6.73
N ASN A 76 -2.33 2.96 -5.85
CA ASN A 76 -3.37 3.02 -4.83
C ASN A 76 -4.78 3.08 -5.45
N GLY A 77 -4.97 3.84 -6.52
CA GLY A 77 -6.24 3.93 -7.23
C GLY A 77 -6.69 2.60 -7.85
N LEU A 78 -5.76 1.86 -8.47
CA LEU A 78 -6.05 0.53 -9.01
C LEU A 78 -6.40 -0.47 -7.91
N TYR A 79 -5.66 -0.44 -6.79
CA TYR A 79 -5.99 -1.27 -5.61
C TYR A 79 -7.38 -0.94 -5.06
N MET A 80 -7.73 0.34 -4.94
CA MET A 80 -9.04 0.77 -4.47
C MET A 80 -10.16 0.31 -5.42
N PHE A 81 -9.95 0.44 -6.73
CA PHE A 81 -10.88 -0.02 -7.75
C PHE A 81 -11.13 -1.54 -7.65
N LEU A 82 -10.05 -2.33 -7.58
CA LEU A 82 -10.14 -3.79 -7.41
C LEU A 82 -10.86 -4.17 -6.12
N PHE A 83 -10.60 -3.45 -5.03
CA PHE A 83 -11.25 -3.67 -3.75
C PHE A 83 -12.76 -3.43 -3.83
N PHE A 84 -13.20 -2.30 -4.39
CA PHE A 84 -14.64 -2.02 -4.56
C PHE A 84 -15.32 -3.00 -5.54
N PHE A 85 -14.61 -3.38 -6.60
CA PHE A 85 -15.11 -4.38 -7.53
C PHE A 85 -15.32 -5.74 -6.85
N ALA A 86 -14.34 -6.20 -6.08
CA ALA A 86 -14.44 -7.43 -5.31
C ALA A 86 -15.54 -7.35 -4.24
N LEU A 87 -15.65 -6.22 -3.52
CA LEU A 87 -16.73 -5.98 -2.57
C LEU A 87 -18.11 -6.05 -3.24
N GLY A 88 -18.28 -5.41 -4.39
CA GLY A 88 -19.51 -5.45 -5.16
C GLY A 88 -19.90 -6.87 -5.56
N LEU A 89 -18.94 -7.66 -6.05
CA LEU A 89 -19.15 -9.08 -6.36
C LEU A 89 -19.56 -9.88 -5.12
N THR A 90 -18.85 -9.71 -4.00
CA THR A 90 -19.20 -10.43 -2.76
C THR A 90 -20.60 -10.08 -2.27
N PHE A 91 -20.99 -8.80 -2.38
CA PHE A 91 -22.32 -8.35 -2.01
C PHE A 91 -23.41 -8.97 -2.89
N LEU A 92 -23.21 -9.01 -4.20
CA LEU A 92 -24.13 -9.66 -5.15
C LEU A 92 -24.28 -11.15 -4.86
N VAL A 93 -23.17 -11.85 -4.58
CA VAL A 93 -23.20 -13.28 -4.23
C VAL A 93 -23.93 -13.51 -2.90
N SER A 94 -23.64 -12.71 -1.87
CA SER A 94 -24.34 -12.81 -0.59
C SER A 94 -25.84 -12.56 -0.73
N PHE A 95 -26.25 -11.60 -1.55
CA PHE A 95 -27.67 -11.33 -1.84
C PHE A 95 -28.34 -12.45 -2.66
N ALA A 96 -27.59 -13.18 -3.48
CA ALA A 96 -28.14 -14.31 -4.24
C ALA A 96 -28.28 -15.60 -3.40
N LEU A 97 -27.49 -15.73 -2.32
CA LEU A 97 -27.45 -16.92 -1.45
C LEU A 97 -28.40 -16.84 -0.25
N PHE A 98 -28.84 -15.65 0.15
CA PHE A 98 -29.81 -15.39 1.23
C PHE A 98 -31.11 -14.84 0.65
#